data_AF-A0A822GFB4-F1
#
_entry.id   AF-A0A822GFB4-F1
#
_cell.length_a   1.000
_cell.length_b   1.000
_cell.length_c   1.000
_cell.angle_alpha   90.00
_cell.angle_beta   90.00
_cell.angle_gamma   90.00
#
_symmetry.space_group_name_H-M   'P 1'
#
loop_
_entity.id
_entity.type
_entity.pdbx_description
1 polymer ?
#
loop_
_entity_poly.entity_id
_entity_poly.type
_entity_poly.pdbx_seq_one_letter_code
_entity_poly.pdbx_strand_id
1 'polypeptide(L)'
;MFPPYKVKTTGLDKRAKYILLMDIVAADDCRYKFHNSRWMIAGKADPEMPKRMYIHPDSPATGEQWMSKIVSFHKLKLTNNISDKHGFTILNSMHKYQPRFHIARTDSIVDLGWCPFRTFIFKET
;
A
#
# COMPACT_ATOMS: atom_id res chain seq x y z
N MET A 1 4.54 9.04 -4.65
CA MET A 1 3.39 8.91 -5.58
C MET A 1 2.65 10.24 -5.64
N PHE A 2 2.12 10.61 -6.81
CA PHE A 2 1.27 11.80 -6.97
C PHE A 2 0.04 11.42 -7.81
N PRO A 3 -1.20 11.68 -7.33
CA PRO A 3 -1.52 12.27 -6.02
C PRO A 3 -1.07 11.38 -4.84
N PRO A 4 -0.81 11.95 -3.65
CA PRO A 4 -0.47 11.15 -2.48
C PRO A 4 -1.69 10.39 -1.96
N TYR A 5 -1.48 9.13 -1.55
CA TYR A 5 -2.55 8.32 -0.96
C TYR A 5 -2.88 8.82 0.46
N LYS A 6 -4.11 9.29 0.65
CA LYS A 6 -4.60 9.90 1.89
C LYS A 6 -5.96 9.33 2.25
N VAL A 7 -6.16 9.01 3.53
CA VAL A 7 -7.42 8.46 4.03
C VAL A 7 -7.83 9.14 5.34
N LYS A 8 -9.14 9.28 5.55
CA LYS A 8 -9.72 9.65 6.84
C LYS A 8 -10.29 8.39 7.48
N THR A 9 -9.88 8.10 8.71
CA THR A 9 -10.37 6.94 9.46
C THR A 9 -11.47 7.37 10.43
N THR A 10 -12.46 6.50 10.64
CA THR A 10 -13.54 6.69 11.63
C THR A 10 -13.95 5.33 12.20
N GLY A 11 -14.61 5.32 13.37
CA GLY A 11 -15.15 4.09 13.97
C GLY A 11 -14.13 3.17 14.66
N LEU A 12 -12.89 3.64 14.89
CA LEU A 12 -11.90 2.90 15.69
C LEU A 12 -12.20 3.02 17.19
N ASP A 13 -11.85 2.00 17.96
CA ASP A 13 -11.85 2.07 19.42
C ASP A 13 -10.78 3.08 19.86
N LYS A 14 -11.19 4.13 20.57
CA LYS A 14 -10.31 5.25 20.95
C LYS A 14 -9.09 4.80 21.76
N ARG A 15 -9.22 3.76 22.59
CA ARG A 15 -8.18 3.29 23.52
C ARG A 15 -7.33 2.16 22.95
N ALA A 16 -7.84 1.44 21.96
CA ALA A 16 -7.08 0.39 21.30
C ALA A 16 -5.96 0.97 20.42
N LYS A 17 -4.86 0.22 20.32
CA LYS A 17 -3.76 0.53 19.40
C LYS A 17 -3.98 -0.16 18.05
N TYR A 18 -3.56 0.54 17.01
CA TYR A 18 -3.66 0.09 15.64
C TYR A 18 -2.36 0.37 14.89
N ILE A 19 -2.03 -0.56 14.00
CA ILE A 19 -1.03 -0.36 12.95
C ILE A 19 -1.78 -0.12 11.65
N LEU A 20 -1.45 1.00 11.00
CA LEU A 20 -1.92 1.33 9.65
C LEU A 20 -0.80 1.07 8.66
N LEU A 21 -1.08 0.31 7.61
CA LEU A 21 -0.11 0.00 6.57
C LEU A 21 -0.74 0.00 5.19
N MET A 22 0.11 0.04 4.17
CA MET A 22 -0.28 0.01 2.77
C MET A 22 0.60 -0.97 2.02
N ASP A 23 0.02 -1.73 1.11
CA ASP A 23 0.77 -2.45 0.08
C ASP A 23 0.27 -2.07 -1.31
N ILE A 24 1.01 -2.49 -2.34
CA ILE A 24 0.66 -2.29 -3.74
C ILE A 24 0.80 -3.65 -4.41
N VAL A 25 -0.29 -4.14 -4.98
CA VAL A 25 -0.36 -5.46 -5.61
C VAL A 25 -0.61 -5.34 -7.10
N ALA A 26 -0.15 -6.30 -7.89
CA ALA A 26 -0.51 -6.38 -9.30
C ALA A 26 -2.05 -6.40 -9.46
N ALA A 27 -2.57 -5.57 -10.36
CA ALA A 27 -4.00 -5.50 -10.65
C ALA A 27 -4.44 -6.59 -11.64
N ASP A 28 -3.52 -7.04 -12.49
CA ASP A 28 -3.70 -8.08 -13.50
C ASP A 28 -2.35 -8.73 -13.86
N ASP A 29 -2.40 -9.81 -14.66
CA ASP A 29 -1.22 -10.56 -15.14
C ASP A 29 -0.79 -10.06 -16.54
N CYS A 30 -0.87 -8.74 -16.79
CA CYS A 30 -0.56 -8.13 -18.08
C CYS A 30 0.63 -7.18 -18.02
N ARG A 31 1.45 -7.22 -19.07
CA ARG A 31 2.41 -6.17 -19.41
C ARG A 31 1.80 -5.27 -20.46
N TYR A 32 1.96 -3.96 -20.29
CA TYR A 32 1.34 -2.95 -21.14
C TYR A 32 2.34 -2.22 -22.03
N LYS A 33 1.83 -1.56 -23.07
CA LYS A 33 2.52 -0.52 -23.84
C LYS A 33 1.59 0.65 -24.09
N PHE A 34 2.17 1.85 -24.18
CA PHE A 34 1.43 3.04 -24.61
C PHE A 34 1.72 3.31 -26.07
N HIS A 35 0.68 3.25 -26.91
CA HIS A 35 0.81 3.45 -28.35
C HIS A 35 -0.49 4.05 -28.91
N ASN A 36 -0.37 5.01 -29.83
CA ASN A 36 -1.49 5.78 -30.37
C ASN A 36 -2.40 6.38 -29.29
N SER A 37 -1.78 7.00 -28.28
CA SER A 37 -2.46 7.63 -27.14
C SER A 37 -3.36 6.69 -26.32
N ARG A 38 -3.10 5.38 -26.38
CA ARG A 38 -3.87 4.36 -25.68
C ARG A 38 -2.96 3.33 -25.00
N TRP A 39 -3.41 2.83 -23.87
CA TRP A 39 -2.81 1.67 -23.22
C TRP A 39 -3.33 0.39 -23.87
N MET A 40 -2.40 -0.49 -24.24
CA MET A 40 -2.71 -1.80 -24.82
C MET A 40 -1.89 -2.89 -24.13
N ILE A 41 -2.46 -4.09 -24.07
CA ILE A 41 -1.75 -5.28 -23.61
C ILE A 41 -0.65 -5.61 -24.63
N ALA A 42 0.57 -5.74 -24.14
CA ALA A 42 1.75 -6.11 -24.91
C ALA A 42 2.14 -7.58 -24.71
N GLY A 43 1.72 -8.19 -23.60
CA GLY A 43 2.00 -9.59 -23.28
C GLY A 43 1.63 -9.94 -21.85
N LYS A 44 2.11 -11.10 -21.39
CA LYS A 44 2.00 -11.55 -20.00
C LYS A 44 2.88 -10.69 -19.07
N ALA A 45 2.47 -10.52 -17.82
CA ALA A 45 3.29 -9.84 -16.82
C ALA A 45 4.62 -10.58 -16.57
N ASP A 46 5.64 -9.79 -16.22
CA ASP A 46 6.88 -10.29 -15.68
C ASP A 46 6.66 -10.81 -14.24
N PRO A 47 7.50 -11.73 -13.71
CA PRO A 47 7.34 -12.26 -12.36
C PRO A 47 7.21 -11.16 -11.29
N GLU A 48 6.25 -11.34 -10.38
CA GLU A 48 6.00 -10.37 -9.31
C GLU A 48 7.15 -10.39 -8.29
N MET A 49 7.61 -9.20 -7.91
CA MET A 49 8.65 -9.04 -6.89
C MET A 49 8.08 -9.27 -5.48
N PRO A 50 8.92 -9.60 -4.47
CA PRO A 50 8.46 -9.78 -3.10
C PRO A 50 7.67 -8.57 -2.61
N LYS A 51 6.44 -8.82 -2.16
CA LYS A 51 5.53 -7.77 -1.67
C LYS A 51 6.09 -7.16 -0.40
N ARG A 52 6.23 -5.84 -0.40
CA ARG A 52 6.66 -5.06 0.77
C ARG A 52 5.47 -4.28 1.31
N MET A 53 5.17 -4.52 2.59
CA MET A 53 4.21 -3.71 3.34
C MET A 53 4.91 -2.43 3.81
N TYR A 54 4.31 -1.29 3.50
CA TYR A 54 4.73 0.00 4.04
C TYR A 54 3.91 0.30 5.30
N ILE A 55 4.55 0.23 6.47
CA ILE A 55 3.93 0.60 7.74
C ILE A 55 3.98 2.13 7.86
N HIS A 56 2.84 2.75 8.19
CA HIS A 56 2.80 4.20 8.43
C HIS A 56 3.73 4.56 9.61
N PRO A 57 4.57 5.60 9.51
CA PRO A 57 5.58 5.92 10.52
C PRO A 57 5.02 6.24 11.91
N ASP A 58 3.78 6.74 11.98
CA ASP A 58 3.09 6.98 13.26
C ASP A 58 2.58 5.67 13.91
N SER A 59 2.71 4.50 13.28
CA SER A 59 2.27 3.22 13.87
C SER A 59 3.27 2.67 14.89
N PRO A 60 2.79 2.00 15.97
CA PRO A 60 1.39 1.89 16.38
C PRO A 60 0.89 3.19 17.05
N ALA A 61 -0.37 3.54 16.81
CA ALA A 61 -1.04 4.66 17.48
C ALA A 61 -2.45 4.27 17.94
N THR A 62 -3.02 5.03 18.88
CA THR A 62 -4.39 4.78 19.34
C THR A 62 -5.42 5.10 18.26
N GLY A 63 -6.61 4.50 18.35
CA GLY A 63 -7.71 4.83 17.45
C GLY A 63 -8.07 6.31 17.50
N GLU A 64 -7.99 6.94 18.67
CA GLU A 64 -8.19 8.39 18.82
C GLU A 64 -7.16 9.21 18.03
N GLN A 65 -5.87 8.86 18.13
CA GLN A 65 -4.81 9.52 17.38
C GLN A 65 -5.00 9.38 15.86
N TRP A 66 -5.36 8.18 15.39
CA TRP A 66 -5.61 7.93 13.97
C TRP A 66 -6.81 8.68 13.41
N MET A 67 -7.88 8.83 14.19
CA MET A 67 -9.09 9.54 13.78
C MET A 67 -8.96 11.07 13.90
N SER A 68 -7.93 11.57 14.60
CA SER A 68 -7.75 13.02 14.85
C SER A 68 -7.36 13.83 13.61
N LYS A 69 -6.73 13.20 12.61
CA LYS A 69 -6.19 13.86 11.41
C LYS A 69 -6.26 12.94 10.19
N ILE A 70 -6.05 13.51 9.00
CA ILE A 70 -5.92 12.72 7.77
C ILE A 70 -4.62 11.91 7.83
N VAL A 71 -4.71 10.61 7.55
CA VAL A 71 -3.56 9.70 7.44
C VAL A 71 -3.00 9.82 6.03
N SER A 72 -1.68 10.03 5.89
CA SER A 72 -1.05 10.34 4.61
C SER A 72 0.18 9.48 4.36
N PHE A 73 0.12 8.66 3.31
CA PHE A 73 1.22 7.78 2.87
C PHE A 73 2.16 8.47 1.88
N HIS A 74 2.26 9.80 1.91
CA HIS A 74 3.10 10.59 1.01
C HIS A 74 4.61 10.26 1.06
N LYS A 75 5.08 9.67 2.17
CA LYS A 75 6.47 9.22 2.33
C LYS A 75 6.74 7.85 1.67
N LEU A 76 5.72 7.16 1.17
CA LEU A 76 5.91 5.91 0.43
C LEU A 76 6.66 6.19 -0.89
N LYS A 77 7.68 5.39 -1.15
CA LYS A 77 8.51 5.45 -2.35
C LYS A 77 8.37 4.18 -3.18
N LEU A 78 8.33 4.37 -4.49
CA LEU A 78 8.32 3.32 -5.49
C LEU A 78 9.70 3.23 -6.15
N THR A 79 10.12 2.03 -6.50
CA THR A 79 11.38 1.80 -7.20
C THR A 79 11.23 0.68 -8.22
N ASN A 80 12.01 0.72 -9.29
CA ASN A 80 12.17 -0.39 -10.23
C ASN A 80 13.49 -1.17 -9.98
N ASN A 81 14.28 -0.77 -8.98
CA ASN A 81 15.50 -1.48 -8.60
C ASN A 81 15.14 -2.71 -7.76
N ILE A 82 15.25 -3.89 -8.38
CA ILE A 82 14.96 -5.19 -7.74
C ILE A 82 15.88 -5.50 -6.56
N SER A 83 17.05 -4.86 -6.50
CA SER A 83 18.04 -5.02 -5.45
C SER A 83 17.97 -3.92 -4.39
N ASP A 84 16.85 -3.18 -4.31
CA ASP A 84 16.69 -2.10 -3.35
C ASP A 84 16.84 -2.57 -1.89
N LYS A 85 17.73 -1.90 -1.16
CA LYS A 85 18.02 -2.16 0.26
C LYS A 85 17.29 -1.21 1.21
N HIS A 86 16.63 -0.17 0.71
CA HIS A 86 15.97 0.85 1.54
C HIS A 86 14.57 0.45 2.00
N GLY A 87 14.05 -0.68 1.53
CA GLY A 87 12.69 -1.14 1.84
C GLY A 87 11.62 -0.45 1.00
N PHE A 88 11.97 0.20 -0.11
CA PHE A 88 10.99 0.81 -1.01
C PHE A 88 10.15 -0.25 -1.72
N THR A 89 8.93 0.10 -2.11
CA THR A 89 8.04 -0.80 -2.84
C THR A 89 8.56 -0.98 -4.26
N ILE A 90 8.97 -2.20 -4.59
CA ILE A 90 9.53 -2.55 -5.90
C ILE A 90 8.38 -2.88 -6.85
N LEU A 91 8.32 -2.20 -7.99
CA LEU A 91 7.31 -2.41 -9.03
C LEU A 91 7.98 -2.60 -10.39
N ASN A 92 7.40 -3.48 -11.21
CA ASN A 92 7.78 -3.64 -12.60
C ASN A 92 7.21 -2.49 -13.43
N SER A 93 8.05 -1.88 -14.27
CA SER A 93 7.59 -0.84 -15.20
C SER A 93 6.57 -1.43 -16.18
N MET A 94 5.62 -0.62 -16.64
CA MET A 94 4.60 -1.03 -17.62
C MET A 94 3.63 -2.12 -17.14
N HIS A 95 3.44 -2.24 -15.83
CA HIS A 95 2.45 -3.12 -15.21
C HIS A 95 1.39 -2.28 -14.48
N LYS A 96 0.20 -2.84 -14.30
CA LYS A 96 -0.89 -2.18 -13.59
C LYS A 96 -0.93 -2.64 -12.14
N TYR A 97 -1.18 -1.70 -11.24
CA TYR A 97 -1.15 -1.92 -9.80
C TYR A 97 -2.38 -1.36 -9.11
N GLN A 98 -2.72 -1.95 -7.95
CA GLN A 98 -3.78 -1.51 -7.05
C GLN A 98 -3.18 -1.31 -5.65
N PRO A 99 -3.15 -0.06 -5.14
CA PRO A 99 -2.86 0.20 -3.74
C PRO A 99 -3.95 -0.40 -2.85
N ARG A 100 -3.57 -0.97 -1.70
CA ARG A 100 -4.51 -1.46 -0.68
C ARG A 100 -4.13 -0.91 0.69
N PHE A 101 -5.11 -0.41 1.40
CA PHE A 101 -4.94 0.14 2.74
C PHE A 101 -5.39 -0.88 3.78
N HIS A 102 -4.60 -1.07 4.83
CA HIS A 102 -4.84 -2.09 5.84
C HIS A 102 -4.83 -1.48 7.25
N ILE A 103 -5.75 -1.97 8.09
CA ILE A 103 -5.83 -1.66 9.51
C ILE A 103 -5.70 -2.97 10.29
N ALA A 104 -4.71 -3.04 11.17
CA ALA A 104 -4.54 -4.13 12.14
C ALA A 104 -4.73 -3.59 13.56
N ARG A 105 -5.55 -4.24 14.38
CA ARG A 105 -5.73 -3.90 15.80
C ARG A 105 -4.68 -4.63 16.62
N THR A 106 -3.49 -4.06 16.70
CA THR A 106 -2.35 -4.56 17.48
C THR A 106 -1.46 -3.40 17.90
N ASP A 107 -0.70 -3.61 18.97
CA ASP A 107 0.33 -2.70 19.46
C ASP A 107 1.76 -3.13 19.11
N SER A 108 1.93 -4.29 18.47
CA SER A 108 3.24 -4.85 18.09
C SER A 108 3.30 -5.15 16.59
N ILE A 109 4.40 -4.72 15.96
CA ILE A 109 4.71 -5.01 14.55
C ILE A 109 4.99 -6.49 14.33
N VAL A 110 5.53 -7.18 15.33
CA VAL A 110 5.83 -8.62 15.26
C VAL A 110 4.54 -9.41 15.06
N ASP A 111 3.43 -8.91 15.61
CA ASP A 111 2.14 -9.60 15.54
C ASP A 111 1.43 -9.48 14.19
N LEU A 112 1.96 -8.68 13.26
CA LEU A 112 1.36 -8.51 11.93
C LEU A 112 1.31 -9.81 11.12
N GLY A 113 2.16 -10.80 11.43
CA GLY A 113 2.15 -12.10 10.76
C GLY A 113 0.89 -12.94 11.02
N TRP A 114 0.21 -12.70 12.15
CA TRP A 114 -0.94 -13.49 12.63
C TRP A 114 -2.16 -12.64 12.97
N CYS A 115 -2.01 -11.31 13.03
CA CYS A 115 -3.11 -10.39 13.29
C CYS A 115 -4.06 -10.31 12.08
N PRO A 116 -5.39 -10.39 12.29
CA PRO A 116 -6.34 -10.16 11.21
C PRO A 116 -6.27 -8.70 10.72
N PHE A 117 -6.18 -8.54 9.41
CA PHE A 117 -6.26 -7.23 8.75
C PHE A 117 -7.69 -6.93 8.31
N ARG A 118 -8.11 -5.67 8.48
CA ARG A 118 -9.19 -5.11 7.66
C ARG A 118 -8.57 -4.37 6.47
N THR A 119 -8.87 -4.85 5.26
CA THR A 119 -8.34 -4.32 4.00
C THR A 119 -9.37 -3.47 3.28
N PHE A 120 -8.95 -2.31 2.79
CA PHE A 120 -9.74 -1.36 2.01
C PHE A 120 -9.08 -1.15 0.65
N ILE A 121 -9.89 -1.20 -0.41
CA ILE A 121 -9.45 -1.05 -1.80
C ILE A 121 -10.31 0.02 -2.45
N PHE A 122 -9.68 1.04 -3.03
CA PHE A 122 -10.32 2.11 -3.76
C PHE A 122 -9.95 1.94 -5.24
N LYS A 123 -10.93 1.65 -6.10
CA LYS A 123 -10.68 1.29 -7.51
C LYS A 123 -10.15 2.47 -8.33
N GLU A 124 -10.36 3.68 -7.84
CA GLU A 124 -9.91 4.94 -8.41
C GLU A 124 -8.43 5.25 -8.15
N THR A 125 -7.77 4.52 -7.25
CA THR A 125 -6.33 4.63 -6.94
C THR A 125 -5.53 3.55 -7.66
#